data_AF-A0A9E4QDF4-F1
#
_entry.id   AF-A0A9E4QDF4-F1
#
_cell.length_a   1.000
_cell.length_b   1.000
_cell.length_c   1.000
_cell.angle_alpha   90.00
_cell.angle_beta   90.00
_cell.angle_gamma   90.00
#
_symmetry.space_group_name_H-M   'P 1'
#
loop_
_entity.id
_entity.type
_entity.pdbx_description
1 polymer ?
#
loop_
_entity_poly.entity_id
_entity_poly.type
_entity_poly.pdbx_seq_one_letter_code
_entity_poly.pdbx_strand_id
1 'polypeptide(L)'
;GLVGGEEFRRGCEEMDREIMRASGQSPARVLIIPTAAVTGPAKAANDGVTHFGGLGGDASQLMVLEKSDAGDAALVNAVAGAGVVYFTGGSPDHLLETLRDSPLLAAILSAREEGAVLAGSSAGAMVLGSYMRRPRAGGWVEALGIVPGVVVLPHHEGRDPAQVSKELQAEAPAGLTILGVDARTGTLGGPGHWRVVGSGKVTVYRGSDWAVYPSGESLPADV
;
A
#
# COMPACT_ATOMS: atom_id res chain seq x y z
N GLY A 1 -2.81 -4.95 1.89
CA GLY A 1 -1.87 -5.26 0.80
C GLY A 1 -0.81 -4.20 0.73
N LEU A 2 0.46 -4.54 0.98
CA LEU A 2 1.59 -3.61 0.86
C LEU A 2 2.38 -3.97 -0.39
N VAL A 3 2.22 -3.20 -1.47
CA VAL A 3 2.77 -3.51 -2.81
C VAL A 3 3.98 -2.65 -3.13
N GLY A 4 5.03 -3.27 -3.67
CA GLY A 4 6.34 -2.65 -3.88
C GLY A 4 6.43 -1.69 -5.06
N GLY A 5 5.45 -1.66 -5.97
CA GLY A 5 5.46 -0.76 -7.13
C GLY A 5 5.07 -1.44 -8.43
N GLU A 6 5.05 -0.63 -9.50
CA GLU A 6 4.67 -1.04 -10.85
C GLU A 6 3.25 -1.62 -10.94
N GLU A 7 2.32 -1.05 -10.17
CA GLU A 7 0.93 -1.46 -10.14
C GLU A 7 0.28 -1.45 -11.53
N PHE A 8 -0.72 -2.32 -11.71
CA PHE A 8 -1.56 -2.42 -12.91
C PHE A 8 -0.81 -2.81 -14.19
N ARG A 9 0.45 -3.25 -14.07
CA ARG A 9 1.24 -3.78 -15.17
C ARG A 9 1.15 -5.29 -15.27
N ARG A 10 1.55 -5.81 -16.43
CA ARG A 10 1.72 -7.25 -16.65
C ARG A 10 2.61 -7.85 -15.55
N GLY A 11 2.14 -8.94 -14.95
CA GLY A 11 2.77 -9.61 -13.80
C GLY A 11 2.09 -9.32 -12.46
N CYS A 12 1.20 -8.33 -12.37
CA CYS A 12 0.44 -8.05 -11.14
C CYS A 12 -0.86 -8.85 -11.02
N GLU A 13 -1.33 -9.46 -12.11
CA GLU A 13 -2.71 -9.94 -12.24
C GLU A 13 -3.10 -10.95 -11.15
N GLU A 14 -2.22 -11.90 -10.80
CA GLU A 14 -2.56 -12.88 -9.77
C GLU A 14 -2.54 -12.28 -8.36
N MET A 15 -1.57 -11.43 -8.05
CA MET A 15 -1.53 -10.69 -6.79
C MET A 15 -2.79 -9.83 -6.61
N ASP A 16 -3.19 -9.11 -7.65
CA ASP A 16 -4.35 -8.21 -7.60
C ASP A 16 -5.67 -9.00 -7.55
N ARG A 17 -5.74 -10.20 -8.14
CA ARG A 17 -6.85 -11.15 -7.90
C ARG A 17 -6.89 -11.63 -6.46
N GLU A 18 -5.76 -11.93 -5.84
CA GLU A 18 -5.71 -12.30 -4.42
C GLU A 18 -6.17 -11.15 -3.51
N ILE A 19 -5.79 -9.91 -3.82
CA ILE A 19 -6.28 -8.72 -3.11
C ILE A 19 -7.81 -8.60 -3.22
N MET A 20 -8.38 -8.79 -4.42
CA MET A 20 -9.84 -8.78 -4.59
C MET A 20 -10.52 -9.91 -3.82
N ARG A 21 -10.01 -11.15 -3.93
CA ARG A 21 -10.56 -12.32 -3.24
C ARG A 21 -10.56 -12.14 -1.72
N ALA A 22 -9.54 -11.46 -1.18
CA ALA A 22 -9.45 -11.19 0.25
C ALA A 22 -10.59 -10.31 0.80
N SER A 23 -11.29 -9.55 -0.06
CA SER A 23 -12.48 -8.78 0.34
C SER A 23 -13.73 -9.65 0.57
N GLY A 24 -13.73 -10.90 0.10
CA GLY A 24 -14.90 -11.79 0.15
C GLY A 24 -16.05 -11.39 -0.79
N GLN A 25 -15.93 -10.31 -1.54
CA GLN A 25 -16.95 -9.84 -2.49
C GLN A 25 -16.77 -10.48 -3.89
N SER A 26 -17.87 -10.66 -4.62
CA SER A 26 -17.88 -11.18 -5.99
C SER A 26 -19.02 -10.57 -6.81
N PRO A 27 -18.76 -9.64 -7.75
CA PRO A 27 -17.45 -9.02 -8.00
C PRO A 27 -16.99 -8.17 -6.80
N ALA A 28 -15.68 -8.04 -6.62
CA ALA A 28 -15.14 -7.13 -5.61
C ALA A 28 -15.33 -5.68 -6.03
N ARG A 29 -15.92 -4.85 -5.17
CA ARG A 29 -16.02 -3.40 -5.40
C ARG A 29 -14.69 -2.74 -5.08
N VAL A 30 -13.98 -2.27 -6.09
CA VAL A 30 -12.62 -1.69 -5.96
C VAL A 30 -12.67 -0.19 -6.17
N LEU A 31 -12.25 0.58 -5.16
CA LEU A 31 -12.08 2.03 -5.27
C LEU A 31 -10.61 2.36 -5.51
N ILE A 32 -10.32 3.01 -6.64
CA ILE A 32 -8.98 3.47 -6.99
C ILE A 32 -8.81 4.93 -6.55
N ILE A 33 -7.92 5.16 -5.58
CA ILE A 33 -7.59 6.49 -5.06
C ILE A 33 -6.23 6.93 -5.63
N PRO A 34 -6.21 7.88 -6.58
CA PRO A 34 -5.00 8.26 -7.31
C PRO A 34 -4.25 9.43 -6.67
N THR A 35 -4.54 9.78 -5.41
CA THR A 35 -4.05 11.02 -4.77
C THR A 35 -2.53 11.18 -4.88
N ALA A 36 -1.76 10.09 -4.73
CA ALA A 36 -0.30 10.15 -4.86
C ALA A 36 0.18 10.56 -6.27
N ALA A 37 -0.60 10.28 -7.31
CA ALA A 37 -0.21 10.48 -8.72
C ALA A 37 -0.39 11.94 -9.17
N VAL A 38 0.28 12.90 -8.50
CA VAL A 38 0.13 14.36 -8.66
C VAL A 38 0.13 14.84 -10.13
N THR A 39 0.97 14.26 -11.00
CA THR A 39 1.11 14.72 -12.40
C THR A 39 0.18 14.02 -13.39
N GLY A 40 -0.51 12.95 -12.98
CA GLY A 40 -1.34 12.16 -13.88
C GLY A 40 -2.41 11.35 -13.15
N PRO A 41 -3.22 11.96 -12.26
CA PRO A 41 -4.12 11.20 -11.40
C PRO A 41 -5.25 10.53 -12.19
N ALA A 42 -5.79 11.19 -13.22
CA ALA A 42 -6.82 10.62 -14.09
C ALA A 42 -6.32 9.39 -14.84
N LYS A 43 -5.06 9.41 -15.31
CA LYS A 43 -4.44 8.25 -15.95
C LYS A 43 -4.26 7.10 -14.95
N ALA A 44 -3.69 7.39 -13.78
CA ALA A 44 -3.48 6.37 -12.74
C ALA A 44 -4.80 5.71 -12.30
N ALA A 45 -5.86 6.51 -12.12
CA ALA A 45 -7.19 6.01 -11.80
C ALA A 45 -7.78 5.16 -12.93
N ASN A 46 -7.65 5.60 -14.17
CA ASN A 46 -8.14 4.86 -15.34
C ASN A 46 -7.40 3.54 -15.54
N ASP A 47 -6.08 3.53 -15.35
CA ASP A 47 -5.26 2.31 -15.43
C ASP A 47 -5.72 1.29 -14.37
N GLY A 48 -5.95 1.74 -13.14
CA GLY A 48 -6.48 0.88 -12.06
C GLY A 48 -7.88 0.33 -12.35
N VAL A 49 -8.80 1.17 -12.83
CA VAL A 49 -10.15 0.74 -13.21
C VAL A 49 -10.11 -0.26 -14.35
N THR A 50 -9.30 0.00 -15.39
CA THR A 50 -9.13 -0.90 -16.52
C THR A 50 -8.56 -2.24 -16.07
N HIS A 51 -7.54 -2.21 -15.21
CA HIS A 51 -6.87 -3.39 -14.71
C HIS A 51 -7.80 -4.28 -13.88
N PHE A 52 -8.38 -3.76 -12.80
CA PHE A 52 -9.26 -4.54 -11.93
C PHE A 52 -10.56 -4.96 -12.62
N GLY A 53 -11.11 -4.12 -13.52
CA GLY A 53 -12.22 -4.50 -14.39
C GLY A 53 -11.88 -5.68 -15.29
N GLY A 54 -10.69 -5.68 -15.89
CA GLY A 54 -10.16 -6.81 -16.69
C GLY A 54 -9.92 -8.09 -15.87
N LEU A 55 -9.77 -7.97 -14.56
CA LEU A 55 -9.66 -9.11 -13.63
C LEU A 55 -11.02 -9.60 -13.11
N GLY A 56 -12.13 -8.94 -13.46
CA GLY A 56 -13.49 -9.29 -13.04
C GLY A 56 -14.00 -8.55 -11.80
N GLY A 57 -13.32 -7.48 -11.36
CA GLY A 57 -13.79 -6.59 -10.30
C GLY A 57 -14.75 -5.52 -10.80
N ASP A 58 -15.55 -4.95 -9.89
CA ASP A 58 -16.35 -3.75 -10.10
C ASP A 58 -15.53 -2.53 -9.64
N ALA A 59 -14.68 -2.03 -10.55
CA ALA A 59 -13.70 -0.99 -10.24
C ALA A 59 -14.20 0.41 -10.63
N SER A 60 -14.01 1.38 -9.75
CA SER A 60 -14.33 2.78 -9.99
C SER A 60 -13.26 3.72 -9.44
N GLN A 61 -13.23 4.94 -9.98
CA GLN A 61 -12.30 5.97 -9.55
C GLN A 61 -12.90 6.73 -8.37
N LEU A 62 -12.10 6.98 -7.34
CA LEU A 62 -12.43 7.93 -6.28
C LEU A 62 -11.41 9.07 -6.33
N MET A 63 -11.75 10.11 -7.09
CA MET A 63 -10.84 11.20 -7.48
C MET A 63 -10.62 12.21 -6.34
N VAL A 64 -9.93 11.76 -5.29
CA VAL A 64 -9.47 12.59 -4.17
C VAL A 64 -8.08 13.08 -4.53
N LEU A 65 -7.94 14.35 -4.92
CA LEU A 65 -6.70 14.91 -5.47
C LEU A 65 -6.03 15.88 -4.51
N GLU A 66 -6.83 16.57 -3.70
CA GLU A 66 -6.39 17.56 -2.73
C GLU A 66 -7.11 17.40 -1.39
N LYS A 67 -6.66 18.16 -0.39
CA LYS A 67 -7.17 18.08 0.99
C LYS A 67 -8.67 18.41 1.10
N SER A 68 -9.17 19.32 0.25
CA SER A 68 -10.59 19.66 0.15
C SER A 68 -11.45 18.43 -0.18
N ASP A 69 -11.00 17.63 -1.15
CA ASP A 69 -11.71 16.43 -1.61
C ASP A 69 -11.83 15.38 -0.50
N ALA A 70 -10.82 15.28 0.37
CA ALA A 70 -10.83 14.35 1.50
C ALA A 70 -11.86 14.73 2.59
N GLY A 71 -12.47 15.92 2.50
CA GLY A 71 -13.61 16.34 3.30
C GLY A 71 -14.94 16.42 2.54
N ASP A 72 -14.96 16.15 1.23
CA ASP A 72 -16.17 16.19 0.43
C ASP A 72 -17.11 15.04 0.78
N ALA A 73 -18.37 15.38 1.11
CA ALA A 73 -19.33 14.40 1.59
C ALA A 73 -19.66 13.32 0.56
N ALA A 74 -19.68 13.64 -0.74
CA ALA A 74 -19.98 12.65 -1.77
C ALA A 74 -18.83 11.65 -1.92
N LEU A 75 -17.58 12.12 -1.91
CA LEU A 75 -16.40 11.25 -1.96
C LEU A 75 -16.26 10.38 -0.70
N VAL A 76 -16.51 10.95 0.48
CA VAL A 76 -16.50 10.21 1.75
C VAL A 76 -17.56 9.12 1.75
N ASN A 77 -18.80 9.44 1.36
CA ASN A 77 -19.90 8.48 1.32
C ASN A 77 -19.68 7.37 0.28
N ALA A 78 -18.94 7.64 -0.80
CA ALA A 78 -18.64 6.64 -1.82
C ALA A 78 -17.77 5.48 -1.29
N VAL A 79 -17.07 5.65 -0.16
CA VAL A 79 -16.26 4.59 0.47
C VAL A 79 -17.13 3.47 1.06
N ALA A 80 -18.36 3.77 1.47
CA ALA A 80 -19.25 2.79 2.08
C ALA A 80 -19.46 1.57 1.17
N GLY A 81 -19.32 0.36 1.73
CA GLY A 81 -19.48 -0.90 1.01
C GLY A 81 -18.36 -1.25 0.02
N ALA A 82 -17.23 -0.52 0.01
CA ALA A 82 -16.05 -0.90 -0.76
C ALA A 82 -15.52 -2.27 -0.29
N GLY A 83 -15.19 -3.16 -1.23
CA GLY A 83 -14.47 -4.40 -0.93
C GLY A 83 -12.96 -4.18 -0.87
N VAL A 84 -12.45 -3.31 -1.74
CA VAL A 84 -11.03 -2.92 -1.78
C VAL A 84 -10.92 -1.42 -1.92
N VAL A 85 -10.07 -0.80 -1.12
CA VAL A 85 -9.60 0.58 -1.32
C VAL A 85 -8.13 0.51 -1.71
N TYR A 86 -7.81 0.95 -2.93
CA TYR A 86 -6.46 0.85 -3.50
C TYR A 86 -5.84 2.24 -3.72
N PHE A 87 -4.75 2.52 -3.03
CA PHE A 87 -3.96 3.74 -3.20
C PHE A 87 -2.86 3.54 -4.25
N THR A 88 -2.86 4.36 -5.31
CA THR A 88 -1.82 4.28 -6.34
C THR A 88 -0.47 4.84 -5.84
N GLY A 89 0.58 4.61 -6.62
CA GLY A 89 1.91 5.19 -6.41
C GLY A 89 2.00 6.66 -6.81
N GLY A 90 3.13 7.29 -6.45
CA GLY A 90 3.45 8.68 -6.75
C GLY A 90 4.15 9.37 -5.59
N SER A 91 3.58 10.47 -5.10
CA SER A 91 4.07 11.29 -4.00
C SER A 91 3.51 10.81 -2.65
N PRO A 92 4.30 10.13 -1.80
CA PRO A 92 3.82 9.69 -0.48
C PRO A 92 3.54 10.88 0.46
N ASP A 93 4.34 11.95 0.36
CA ASP A 93 4.12 13.17 1.16
C ASP A 93 2.75 13.80 0.87
N HIS A 94 2.39 13.91 -0.42
CA HIS A 94 1.11 14.51 -0.84
C HIS A 94 -0.09 13.64 -0.43
N LEU A 95 0.03 12.32 -0.61
CA LEU A 95 -0.99 11.36 -0.17
C LEU A 95 -1.20 11.44 1.35
N LEU A 96 -0.11 11.46 2.12
CA LEU A 96 -0.16 11.56 3.58
C LEU A 96 -0.81 12.87 4.04
N GLU A 97 -0.39 14.01 3.49
CA GLU A 97 -0.92 15.33 3.85
C GLU A 97 -2.41 15.48 3.53
N THR A 98 -2.83 14.91 2.40
CA THR A 98 -4.23 14.94 1.93
C THR A 98 -5.14 14.09 2.83
N LEU A 99 -4.71 12.89 3.22
CA LEU A 99 -5.55 11.96 3.98
C LEU A 99 -5.50 12.18 5.49
N ARG A 100 -4.38 12.64 6.03
CA ARG A 100 -4.20 12.79 7.48
C ARG A 100 -5.29 13.70 8.06
N ASP A 101 -5.90 13.23 9.15
CA ASP A 101 -6.97 13.90 9.89
C ASP A 101 -8.21 14.26 9.04
N SER A 102 -8.42 13.56 7.91
CA SER A 102 -9.55 13.80 7.02
C SER A 102 -10.78 12.93 7.36
N PRO A 103 -12.00 13.41 7.08
CA PRO A 103 -13.21 12.59 7.12
C PRO A 103 -13.11 11.34 6.22
N LEU A 104 -12.46 11.46 5.06
CA LEU A 104 -12.27 10.33 4.15
C LEU A 104 -11.44 9.22 4.79
N LEU A 105 -10.34 9.55 5.49
CA LEU A 105 -9.55 8.56 6.20
C LEU A 105 -10.38 7.82 7.25
N ALA A 106 -11.20 8.55 8.02
CA ALA A 106 -12.10 7.94 9.00
C ALA A 106 -13.09 6.95 8.35
N ALA A 107 -13.66 7.30 7.20
CA ALA A 107 -14.54 6.41 6.44
C ALA A 107 -13.81 5.18 5.89
N ILE A 108 -12.57 5.33 5.41
CA ILE A 108 -11.73 4.21 4.93
C ILE A 108 -11.40 3.25 6.08
N LEU A 109 -11.11 3.78 7.28
CA LEU A 109 -10.88 2.96 8.47
C LEU A 109 -12.13 2.21 8.90
N SER A 110 -13.31 2.87 8.90
CA SER A 110 -14.59 2.21 9.15
C SER A 110 -14.86 1.08 8.16
N ALA A 111 -14.66 1.32 6.86
CA ALA A 111 -14.83 0.29 5.83
C ALA A 111 -13.88 -0.90 6.04
N ARG A 112 -12.64 -0.65 6.48
CA ARG A 112 -11.69 -1.71 6.84
C ARG A 112 -12.20 -2.55 8.02
N GLU A 113 -12.74 -1.92 9.06
CA GLU A 113 -13.33 -2.62 10.20
C GLU A 113 -14.54 -3.48 9.78
N GLU A 114 -15.25 -3.06 8.73
CA GLU A 114 -16.34 -3.83 8.11
C GLU A 114 -15.87 -4.91 7.12
N GLY A 115 -14.55 -5.08 6.95
CA GLY A 115 -13.95 -6.15 6.13
C GLY A 115 -13.36 -5.70 4.79
N ALA A 116 -13.36 -4.40 4.48
CA ALA A 116 -12.68 -3.89 3.29
C ALA A 116 -11.17 -4.12 3.35
N VAL A 117 -10.59 -4.52 2.23
CA VAL A 117 -9.13 -4.66 2.08
C VAL A 117 -8.54 -3.31 1.72
N LEU A 118 -7.60 -2.83 2.54
CA LEU A 118 -6.77 -1.70 2.17
C LEU A 118 -5.52 -2.20 1.45
N ALA A 119 -5.26 -1.66 0.27
CA ALA A 119 -4.07 -1.94 -0.51
C ALA A 119 -3.43 -0.65 -1.01
N GLY A 120 -2.12 -0.67 -1.20
CA GLY A 120 -1.43 0.45 -1.83
C GLY A 120 -0.14 0.02 -2.49
N SER A 121 0.23 0.71 -3.55
CA SER A 121 1.49 0.50 -4.28
C SER A 121 2.46 1.65 -4.08
N SER A 122 3.74 1.34 -3.86
CA SER A 122 4.79 2.34 -3.71
C SER A 122 4.43 3.35 -2.62
N ALA A 123 4.20 4.62 -2.98
CA ALA A 123 3.70 5.66 -2.08
C ALA A 123 2.45 5.23 -1.28
N GLY A 124 1.49 4.55 -1.94
CA GLY A 124 0.31 4.00 -1.30
C GLY A 124 0.63 2.98 -0.22
N ALA A 125 1.64 2.12 -0.42
CA ALA A 125 2.08 1.16 0.60
C ALA A 125 2.78 1.85 1.77
N MET A 126 3.61 2.86 1.47
CA MET A 126 4.38 3.61 2.47
C MET A 126 3.48 4.30 3.49
N VAL A 127 2.41 4.97 3.04
CA VAL A 127 1.53 5.71 3.95
C VAL A 127 0.72 4.81 4.89
N LEU A 128 0.53 3.53 4.55
CA LEU A 128 -0.18 2.58 5.41
C LEU A 128 0.66 2.15 6.62
N GLY A 129 1.99 2.27 6.57
CA GLY A 129 2.88 1.94 7.68
C GLY A 129 2.81 2.93 8.84
N SER A 130 3.62 2.69 9.89
CA SER A 130 3.78 3.59 11.04
C SER A 130 4.69 4.78 10.73
N TYR A 131 5.73 4.53 9.94
CA TYR A 131 6.64 5.56 9.45
C TYR A 131 6.89 5.38 7.96
N MET A 132 7.32 6.45 7.30
CA MET A 132 7.82 6.38 5.94
C MET A 132 9.06 7.26 5.78
N ARG A 133 10.00 6.80 4.94
CA ARG A 133 11.15 7.61 4.52
C ARG A 133 10.69 8.58 3.44
N ARG A 134 10.98 9.87 3.58
CA ARG A 134 10.58 10.88 2.58
C ARG A 134 11.54 10.87 1.39
N PRO A 135 11.13 10.46 0.17
CA PRO A 135 12.07 10.26 -0.94
C PRO A 135 12.78 11.55 -1.38
N ARG A 136 12.11 12.71 -1.30
CA ARG A 136 12.66 14.01 -1.72
C ARG A 136 13.29 14.80 -0.58
N ALA A 137 12.59 14.89 0.55
CA ALA A 137 13.03 15.71 1.68
C ALA A 137 14.05 15.01 2.58
N GLY A 138 14.20 13.69 2.45
CA GLY A 138 14.98 12.88 3.38
C GLY A 138 14.36 12.77 4.78
N GLY A 139 14.97 11.90 5.58
CA GLY A 139 14.52 11.59 6.92
C GLY A 139 13.22 10.78 6.96
N TRP A 140 12.74 10.59 8.19
CA TRP A 140 11.59 9.77 8.53
C TRP A 140 10.46 10.63 9.07
N VAL A 141 9.23 10.27 8.73
CA VAL A 141 8.02 10.92 9.24
C VAL A 141 7.01 9.84 9.62
N GLU A 142 6.21 10.11 10.65
CA GLU A 142 5.06 9.28 10.97
C GLU A 142 4.12 9.23 9.77
N ALA A 143 3.69 8.03 9.40
CA ALA A 143 2.70 7.80 8.35
C ALA A 143 1.30 7.65 8.98
N LEU A 144 0.35 6.96 8.34
CA LEU A 144 -1.02 6.84 8.86
C LEU A 144 -1.13 5.82 10.01
N GLY A 145 -0.13 4.95 10.21
CA GLY A 145 -0.12 3.99 11.30
C GLY A 145 -1.16 2.88 11.18
N ILE A 146 -1.70 2.65 9.98
CA ILE A 146 -2.74 1.64 9.73
C ILE A 146 -2.21 0.21 9.98
N VAL A 147 -0.96 -0.01 9.60
CA VAL A 147 -0.19 -1.21 9.95
C VAL A 147 0.83 -0.82 11.03
N PRO A 148 0.53 -1.11 12.31
CA PRO A 148 1.38 -0.70 13.43
C PRO A 148 2.72 -1.44 13.40
N GLY A 149 3.80 -0.74 13.74
CA GLY A 149 5.16 -1.29 13.82
C GLY A 149 5.83 -1.59 12.48
N VAL A 150 5.15 -1.37 11.34
CA VAL A 150 5.64 -1.72 10.01
C VAL A 150 6.00 -0.49 9.19
N VAL A 151 7.06 -0.61 8.39
CA VAL A 151 7.50 0.34 7.36
C VAL A 151 7.64 -0.40 6.03
N VAL A 152 7.33 0.26 4.92
CA VAL A 152 7.54 -0.29 3.57
C VAL A 152 8.63 0.49 2.85
N LEU A 153 9.62 -0.23 2.32
CA LEU A 153 10.58 0.26 1.33
C LEU A 153 10.21 -0.35 -0.04
N PRO A 154 9.46 0.39 -0.88
CA PRO A 154 9.08 -0.10 -2.21
C PRO A 154 10.28 -0.09 -3.18
N HIS A 155 10.11 -0.71 -4.35
CA HIS A 155 11.13 -0.85 -5.41
C HIS A 155 12.44 -1.43 -4.87
N HIS A 156 12.32 -2.50 -4.09
CA HIS A 156 13.45 -3.10 -3.37
C HIS A 156 14.31 -4.04 -4.24
N GLU A 157 13.90 -4.27 -5.49
CA GLU A 157 14.62 -5.13 -6.42
C GLU A 157 16.06 -4.65 -6.62
N GLY A 158 16.99 -5.60 -6.61
CA GLY A 158 18.42 -5.33 -6.85
C GLY A 158 19.16 -4.60 -5.72
N ARG A 159 18.52 -4.31 -4.58
CA ARG A 159 19.17 -3.75 -3.40
C ARG A 159 20.02 -4.81 -2.69
N ASP A 160 21.16 -4.40 -2.14
CA ASP A 160 21.97 -5.23 -1.23
C ASP A 160 21.41 -5.14 0.19
N PRO A 161 20.85 -6.22 0.76
CA PRO A 161 20.28 -6.18 2.10
C PRO A 161 21.29 -5.85 3.20
N ALA A 162 22.57 -6.18 3.04
CA ALA A 162 23.58 -5.85 4.04
C ALA A 162 23.80 -4.32 4.11
N GLN A 163 23.87 -3.66 2.95
CA GLN A 163 23.97 -2.22 2.87
C GLN A 163 22.71 -1.55 3.41
N VAL A 164 21.53 -2.01 3.01
CA VAL A 164 20.25 -1.44 3.47
C VAL A 164 20.11 -1.60 4.99
N SER A 165 20.41 -2.77 5.56
CA SER A 165 20.39 -2.97 7.02
C SER A 165 21.28 -1.96 7.75
N LYS A 166 22.48 -1.69 7.24
CA LYS A 166 23.40 -0.71 7.84
C LYS A 166 22.83 0.72 7.79
N GLU A 167 22.24 1.12 6.67
CA GLU A 167 21.56 2.43 6.53
C GLU A 167 20.40 2.56 7.51
N LEU A 168 19.58 1.51 7.63
CA LEU A 168 18.42 1.49 8.52
C LEU A 168 18.83 1.58 9.99
N GLN A 169 19.90 0.89 10.41
CA GLN A 169 20.41 1.00 11.78
C GLN A 169 20.88 2.41 12.15
N ALA A 170 21.35 3.19 11.17
CA ALA A 170 21.83 4.55 11.40
C ALA A 170 20.69 5.58 11.42
N GLU A 171 19.65 5.37 10.60
CA GLU A 171 18.66 6.41 10.31
C GLU A 171 17.25 6.10 10.80
N ALA A 172 16.85 4.83 10.86
CA ALA A 172 15.45 4.46 11.08
C ALA A 172 15.05 4.59 12.56
N PRO A 173 13.77 4.94 12.84
CA PRO A 173 13.26 4.87 14.20
C PRO A 173 13.38 3.45 14.78
N ALA A 174 13.68 3.36 16.07
CA ALA A 174 13.87 2.08 16.75
C ALA A 174 12.56 1.28 16.88
N GLY A 175 12.68 -0.05 16.95
CA GLY A 175 11.54 -0.95 17.22
C GLY A 175 10.60 -1.21 16.04
N LEU A 176 11.02 -0.89 14.82
CA LEU A 176 10.24 -1.10 13.60
C LEU A 176 10.64 -2.39 12.87
N THR A 177 9.65 -3.05 12.26
CA THR A 177 9.88 -4.05 11.22
C THR A 177 9.79 -3.37 9.85
N ILE A 178 10.85 -3.47 9.06
CA ILE A 178 10.93 -2.79 7.76
C ILE A 178 10.84 -3.84 6.65
N LEU A 179 9.89 -3.67 5.73
CA LEU A 179 9.64 -4.55 4.61
C LEU A 179 10.18 -3.93 3.33
N GLY A 180 11.28 -4.46 2.81
CA GLY A 180 11.74 -4.20 1.45
C GLY A 180 10.93 -5.03 0.46
N VAL A 181 10.12 -4.38 -0.38
CA VAL A 181 9.20 -5.06 -1.29
C VAL A 181 9.59 -4.78 -2.73
N ASP A 182 9.87 -5.83 -3.49
CA ASP A 182 10.17 -5.74 -4.92
C ASP A 182 8.95 -5.22 -5.72
N ALA A 183 9.20 -4.60 -6.87
CA ALA A 183 8.16 -4.27 -7.85
C ALA A 183 7.31 -5.49 -8.22
N ARG A 184 6.02 -5.27 -8.52
CA ARG A 184 5.02 -6.32 -8.81
C ARG A 184 4.97 -7.43 -7.75
N THR A 185 5.29 -7.09 -6.52
CA THR A 185 5.28 -7.99 -5.35
C THR A 185 4.62 -7.25 -4.19
N GLY A 186 4.03 -7.99 -3.27
CA GLY A 186 3.48 -7.39 -2.06
C GLY A 186 3.31 -8.38 -0.93
N THR A 187 2.84 -7.86 0.20
CA THR A 187 2.35 -8.67 1.32
C THR A 187 0.85 -8.51 1.47
N LEU A 188 0.14 -9.62 1.65
CA LEU A 188 -1.29 -9.67 1.88
C LEU A 188 -1.56 -10.30 3.25
N GLY A 189 -2.44 -9.68 4.03
CA GLY A 189 -2.71 -10.04 5.42
C GLY A 189 -2.55 -8.84 6.35
N GLY A 190 -2.13 -9.14 7.58
CA GLY A 190 -1.90 -8.20 8.67
C GLY A 190 -0.85 -8.76 9.64
N PRO A 191 -0.52 -8.02 10.71
CA PRO A 191 0.45 -8.44 11.71
C PRO A 191 0.23 -9.89 12.18
N GLY A 192 1.27 -10.70 12.08
CA GLY A 192 1.34 -12.12 12.44
C GLY A 192 0.81 -13.11 11.39
N HIS A 193 0.30 -12.65 10.25
CA HIS A 193 -0.32 -13.51 9.23
C HIS A 193 -0.14 -12.98 7.81
N TRP A 194 1.06 -12.49 7.50
CA TRP A 194 1.41 -12.00 6.17
C TRP A 194 1.80 -13.14 5.22
N ARG A 195 1.30 -13.09 3.99
CA ARG A 195 1.79 -13.89 2.86
C ARG A 195 2.41 -13.01 1.79
N VAL A 196 3.54 -13.43 1.22
CA VAL A 196 4.15 -12.78 0.06
C VAL A 196 3.40 -13.19 -1.21
N VAL A 197 3.05 -12.21 -2.03
CA VAL A 197 2.28 -12.36 -3.28
C VAL A 197 2.98 -11.62 -4.41
N GLY A 198 2.73 -12.03 -5.66
CA GLY A 198 3.32 -11.41 -6.85
C GLY A 198 4.56 -12.14 -7.37
N SER A 199 5.42 -11.44 -8.09
CA SER A 199 6.48 -12.06 -8.91
C SER A 199 7.90 -12.07 -8.31
N GLY A 200 8.14 -11.25 -7.30
CA GLY A 200 9.46 -11.07 -6.67
C GLY A 200 9.51 -11.61 -5.24
N LYS A 201 10.20 -10.88 -4.37
CA LYS A 201 10.39 -11.24 -2.96
C LYS A 201 10.17 -10.06 -2.01
N VAL A 202 10.08 -10.38 -0.73
CA VAL A 202 10.04 -9.41 0.37
C VAL A 202 11.24 -9.67 1.26
N THR A 203 12.01 -8.63 1.56
CA THR A 203 13.09 -8.67 2.55
C THR A 203 12.60 -8.04 3.84
N VAL A 204 12.63 -8.79 4.94
CA VAL A 204 12.25 -8.32 6.27
C VAL A 204 13.51 -7.90 7.00
N TYR A 205 13.57 -6.66 7.48
CA TYR A 205 14.66 -6.10 8.27
C TYR A 205 14.19 -5.85 9.71
N ARG A 206 14.98 -6.29 10.69
CA ARG A 206 14.76 -6.02 12.12
C ARG A 206 16.09 -5.85 12.86
N GLY A 207 16.33 -4.66 13.39
CA GLY A 207 17.61 -4.34 13.99
C GLY A 207 18.74 -4.51 12.98
N SER A 208 19.71 -5.38 13.29
CA SER A 208 20.79 -5.73 12.35
C SER A 208 20.45 -6.88 11.40
N ASP A 209 19.43 -7.66 11.72
CA ASP A 209 19.13 -8.90 11.04
C ASP A 209 18.16 -8.68 9.87
N TRP A 210 18.28 -9.54 8.86
CA TRP A 210 17.36 -9.55 7.73
C TRP A 210 17.18 -10.95 7.16
N ALA A 211 16.01 -11.19 6.57
CA ALA A 211 15.67 -12.43 5.88
C ALA A 211 14.84 -12.14 4.62
N VAL A 212 14.98 -12.99 3.61
CA VAL A 212 14.34 -12.83 2.29
C VAL A 212 13.29 -13.92 2.11
N TYR A 213 12.09 -13.51 1.71
CA TYR A 213 10.92 -14.36 1.54
C TYR A 213 10.40 -14.24 0.11
N PRO A 214 10.53 -15.28 -0.73
CA PRO A 214 9.95 -15.31 -2.07
C PRO A 214 8.42 -15.37 -2.04
N SER A 215 7.81 -15.09 -3.19
CA SER A 215 6.36 -15.25 -3.40
C SER A 215 5.85 -16.64 -2.97
N GLY A 216 4.69 -16.66 -2.30
CA GLY A 216 4.07 -17.85 -1.73
C GLY A 216 4.46 -18.13 -0.28
N GLU A 217 5.57 -17.58 0.22
CA GLU A 217 5.96 -17.77 1.62
C GLU A 217 5.16 -16.89 2.59
N SER A 218 5.10 -17.33 3.84
CA SER A 218 4.56 -16.53 4.95
C SER A 218 5.71 -15.81 5.65
N LEU A 219 5.48 -14.56 6.06
CA LEU A 219 6.42 -13.86 6.91
C LEU A 219 6.34 -14.41 8.36
N PRO A 220 7.37 -14.20 9.19
CA PRO A 220 7.34 -14.59 10.60
C PRO A 220 6.13 -14.04 11.36
N ALA A 221 5.61 -14.81 12.32
CA ALA A 221 4.40 -14.47 13.08
C ALA A 221 4.55 -13.24 14.01
N ASP A 222 5.76 -12.76 14.20
CA ASP A 222 6.08 -11.54 14.94
C ASP A 222 6.24 -10.31 14.02
N VAL A 223 5.95 -10.43 12.70
CA VAL A 223 5.91 -9.31 11.73
C VAL A 223 4.55 -8.64 11.77
#